data_AF-A0A1Y1K1M7-F1
#
_entry.id   AF-A0A1Y1K1M7-F1
#
_cell.length_a   1.000
_cell.length_b   1.000
_cell.length_c   1.000
_cell.angle_alpha   90.00
_cell.angle_beta   90.00
_cell.angle_gamma   90.00
#
_symmetry.space_group_name_H-M   'P 1'
#
loop_
_entity.id
_entity.type
_entity.pdbx_description
1 polymer ?
#
loop_
_entity_poly.entity_id
_entity_poly.type
_entity_poly.pdbx_seq_one_letter_code
_entity_poly.pdbx_strand_id
1 'polypeptide(L)'
;TSKTSHSYLNLSSILFKKCAHVQTFVKMQCFHKFKTPWSTMEKQLSLSLYYKSPACYKFMRETLKFVLPSIKTIQTWLKVTNLATGVNTVLLTKIKEKINCMNE
;
A
#
# COMPACT_ATOMS: atom_id res chain seq x y z
N THR A 1 5.04 10.32 30.82
CA THR A 1 5.12 10.82 29.44
C THR A 1 6.50 10.69 28.79
N SER A 2 7.56 10.22 29.47
CA SER A 2 8.92 10.08 28.90
C SER A 2 9.26 8.73 28.23
N LYS A 3 8.57 7.64 28.60
CA LYS A 3 8.89 6.28 28.10
C LYS A 3 8.55 6.06 26.62
N THR A 4 7.55 6.76 26.11
CA THR A 4 7.16 6.68 24.69
C THR A 4 8.28 7.22 23.81
N SER A 5 8.74 8.46 23.98
CA SER A 5 9.72 9.10 23.08
C SER A 5 11.02 8.31 22.85
N HIS A 6 11.53 7.61 23.87
CA HIS A 6 12.79 6.85 23.71
C HIS A 6 12.64 5.62 22.80
N SER A 7 11.47 4.96 22.83
CA SER A 7 11.16 3.82 21.96
C SER A 7 11.04 4.20 20.48
N TYR A 8 10.53 5.41 20.17
CA TYR A 8 10.43 5.91 18.79
C TYR A 8 11.80 6.17 18.18
N LEU A 9 12.72 6.76 18.96
CA LEU A 9 14.09 7.06 18.50
C LEU A 9 14.83 5.77 18.11
N ASN A 10 14.68 4.70 18.90
CA ASN A 10 15.30 3.41 18.60
C ASN A 10 14.68 2.72 17.37
N LEU A 11 13.34 2.73 17.25
CA LEU A 11 12.69 2.15 16.07
C LEU A 11 13.08 2.90 14.77
N SER A 12 13.18 4.24 14.84
CA SER A 12 13.55 5.05 13.67
C SER A 12 14.97 4.76 13.17
N SER A 13 15.94 4.52 14.06
CA SER A 13 17.32 4.22 13.66
C SER A 13 17.44 2.82 13.02
N ILE A 14 16.65 1.85 13.48
CA ILE A 14 16.58 0.51 12.87
C ILE A 14 15.91 0.57 11.49
N LEU A 15 14.80 1.31 11.38
CA LEU A 15 14.03 1.42 10.14
C LEU A 15 14.75 2.23 9.05
N PHE A 16 15.61 3.18 9.41
CA PHE A 16 16.33 4.02 8.46
C PHE A 16 17.15 3.20 7.44
N LYS A 17 17.67 2.04 7.85
CA LYS A 17 18.45 1.14 6.98
C LYS A 17 17.61 0.28 6.03
N LYS A 18 16.27 0.33 6.12
CA LYS A 18 15.36 -0.52 5.34
C LYS A 18 14.64 0.28 4.25
N CYS A 19 14.12 -0.43 3.25
CA CYS A 19 13.38 0.19 2.16
C CYS A 19 12.09 0.88 2.65
N ALA A 20 11.65 1.89 1.90
CA ALA A 20 10.48 2.71 2.26
C ALA A 20 9.19 1.90 2.50
N HIS A 21 9.00 0.80 1.76
CA HIS A 21 7.85 -0.09 1.92
C HIS A 21 7.83 -0.78 3.29
N VAL A 22 8.99 -1.28 3.75
CA VAL A 22 9.13 -1.90 5.07
C VAL A 22 8.94 -0.86 6.18
N GLN A 23 9.52 0.32 6.01
CA GLN A 23 9.32 1.41 6.98
C GLN A 23 7.84 1.78 7.11
N THR A 24 7.14 1.90 5.98
CA THR A 24 5.70 2.19 5.95
C THR A 24 4.90 1.07 6.61
N PHE A 25 5.21 -0.18 6.31
CA PHE A 25 4.52 -1.33 6.91
C PHE A 25 4.64 -1.33 8.44
N VAL A 26 5.86 -1.16 8.96
CA VAL A 26 6.09 -1.16 10.42
C VAL A 26 5.42 0.04 11.08
N LYS A 27 5.52 1.24 10.48
CA LYS A 27 4.82 2.43 10.98
C LYS A 27 3.31 2.23 11.00
N MET A 28 2.75 1.61 9.97
CA MET A 28 1.33 1.25 9.89
C MET A 28 0.94 0.30 11.03
N GLN A 29 1.73 -0.73 11.33
CA GLN A 29 1.43 -1.66 12.43
C GLN A 29 1.52 -1.01 13.82
N CYS A 30 2.52 -0.16 14.05
CA CYS A 30 2.79 0.37 15.39
C CYS A 30 2.01 1.65 15.73
N PHE A 31 1.68 2.48 14.73
CA PHE A 31 1.19 3.84 14.97
C PHE A 31 -0.18 4.13 14.38
N HIS A 32 -0.69 3.30 13.48
CA HIS A 32 -1.99 3.54 12.87
C HIS A 32 -3.11 3.26 13.88
N LYS A 33 -4.01 4.23 14.08
CA LYS A 33 -5.14 4.13 15.03
C LYS A 33 -6.43 3.84 14.27
N PHE A 34 -7.41 3.25 14.96
CA PHE A 34 -8.65 2.75 14.34
C PHE A 34 -9.51 3.81 13.61
N LYS A 35 -9.27 5.12 13.84
CA LYS A 35 -10.01 6.23 13.24
C LYS A 35 -9.12 7.20 12.45
N THR A 36 -7.85 6.87 12.22
CA THR A 36 -6.97 7.74 11.44
C THR A 36 -7.13 7.50 9.94
N PRO A 37 -7.09 8.55 9.11
CA PRO A 37 -7.10 8.37 7.67
C PRO A 37 -5.83 7.64 7.20
N TRP A 38 -5.98 6.76 6.22
CA TRP A 38 -4.85 6.06 5.60
C TRP A 38 -4.00 7.03 4.77
N SER A 39 -2.70 7.05 5.05
CA SER A 39 -1.70 7.80 4.28
C SER A 39 -1.57 7.25 2.87
N THR A 40 -1.15 8.08 1.92
CA THR A 40 -0.90 7.68 0.52
C THR A 40 0.08 6.51 0.42
N MET A 41 1.11 6.48 1.27
CA MET A 41 2.10 5.38 1.29
C MET A 41 1.47 4.07 1.81
N GLU A 42 0.63 4.14 2.84
CA GLU A 42 -0.09 2.98 3.38
C GLU A 42 -1.09 2.44 2.35
N LYS A 43 -1.77 3.34 1.62
CA LYS A 43 -2.68 3.00 0.52
C LYS A 43 -1.95 2.27 -0.59
N GLN A 44 -0.84 2.82 -1.08
CA GLN A 44 -0.04 2.21 -2.15
C GLN A 44 0.50 0.83 -1.75
N LEU A 45 1.01 0.70 -0.53
CA LEU A 45 1.49 -0.58 0.01
C LEU A 45 0.35 -1.61 0.11
N SER A 46 -0.82 -1.20 0.59
CA SER A 46 -1.96 -2.10 0.74
C SER A 46 -2.51 -2.54 -0.63
N LEU A 47 -2.57 -1.62 -1.59
CA LEU A 47 -2.96 -1.92 -2.96
C LEU A 47 -1.97 -2.87 -3.64
N SER A 48 -0.67 -2.64 -3.50
CA SER A 48 0.34 -3.51 -4.12
C SER A 48 0.29 -4.94 -3.56
N LEU A 49 0.06 -5.09 -2.25
CA LEU A 49 -0.14 -6.39 -1.61
C LEU A 49 -1.42 -7.08 -2.10
N TYR A 50 -2.53 -6.33 -2.19
CA TYR A 50 -3.79 -6.84 -2.71
C TYR A 50 -3.70 -7.27 -4.18
N TYR A 51 -3.04 -6.47 -5.03
CA TYR A 51 -2.79 -6.81 -6.43
C TYR A 51 -1.92 -8.06 -6.60
N LYS A 52 -1.02 -8.34 -5.64
CA LYS A 52 -0.19 -9.56 -5.67
C LYS A 52 -0.99 -10.81 -5.30
N SER A 53 -1.76 -10.75 -4.22
CA SER A 53 -2.65 -11.85 -3.85
C SER A 53 -3.76 -11.36 -2.92
N PRO A 54 -5.02 -11.31 -3.40
CA PRO A 54 -6.17 -10.98 -2.58
C PRO A 54 -6.40 -11.97 -1.43
N ALA A 55 -6.11 -13.26 -1.67
CA ALA A 55 -6.23 -14.33 -0.67
C ALA A 55 -5.22 -14.14 0.46
N CYS A 56 -3.96 -13.83 0.12
CA CYS A 56 -2.92 -13.52 1.10
C CYS A 56 -3.30 -12.28 1.92
N TYR A 57 -3.78 -11.23 1.26
CA TYR A 57 -4.24 -10.01 1.93
C TYR A 57 -5.36 -10.30 2.95
N LYS A 58 -6.34 -11.13 2.56
CA LYS A 58 -7.43 -11.54 3.44
C LYS A 58 -6.92 -12.33 4.65
N PHE A 59 -6.03 -13.29 4.42
CA PHE A 59 -5.39 -14.08 5.48
C PHE A 59 -4.61 -13.20 6.46
N MET A 60 -3.78 -12.29 5.96
CA MET A 60 -2.99 -11.35 6.78
C MET A 60 -3.88 -10.47 7.67
N ARG A 61 -5.02 -10.02 7.15
CA ARG A 61 -5.96 -9.19 7.92
C ARG A 61 -6.81 -9.99 8.89
N GLU A 62 -7.41 -11.10 8.44
CA GLU A 62 -8.43 -11.82 9.20
C GLU A 62 -7.83 -12.82 10.18
N THR A 63 -6.79 -13.55 9.76
CA THR A 63 -6.13 -14.58 10.56
C THR A 63 -4.99 -13.99 11.39
N LEU A 64 -4.08 -13.24 10.76
CA LEU A 64 -2.92 -12.68 11.45
C LEU A 64 -3.21 -11.35 12.18
N LYS A 65 -4.42 -10.80 12.01
CA LYS A 65 -4.88 -9.55 12.63
C LYS A 65 -3.94 -8.36 12.38
N PHE A 66 -3.24 -8.33 11.24
CA PHE A 66 -2.46 -7.16 10.87
C PHE A 66 -3.35 -5.93 10.67
N VAL A 67 -2.82 -4.77 11.04
CA VAL A 67 -3.42 -3.45 10.82
C VAL A 67 -3.38 -3.16 9.33
N LEU A 68 -4.39 -3.63 8.61
CA LEU A 68 -4.57 -3.44 7.18
C LEU A 68 -5.96 -2.86 6.89
N PRO A 69 -6.09 -2.05 5.82
CA PRO A 69 -7.38 -1.57 5.36
C PRO A 69 -8.38 -2.71 5.14
N SER A 70 -9.67 -2.41 5.29
CA SER A 70 -10.70 -3.39 4.96
C SER A 70 -10.74 -3.67 3.46
N ILE A 71 -11.16 -4.88 3.06
CA ILE A 71 -11.32 -5.23 1.65
C ILE A 71 -12.27 -4.25 0.95
N LYS A 72 -13.35 -3.82 1.62
CA LYS A 72 -14.27 -2.79 1.11
C LYS A 72 -13.53 -1.47 0.84
N THR A 73 -12.65 -1.05 1.75
CA THR A 73 -11.83 0.15 1.60
C THR A 73 -10.91 0.06 0.37
N ILE A 74 -10.25 -1.09 0.18
CA ILE A 74 -9.40 -1.35 -0.99
C ILE A 74 -10.21 -1.28 -2.28
N GLN A 75 -11.38 -1.93 -2.31
CA GLN A 75 -12.28 -1.90 -3.47
C GLN A 75 -12.75 -0.47 -3.79
N THR A 76 -13.03 0.35 -2.78
CA THR A 76 -13.35 1.77 -3.00
C THR A 76 -12.19 2.51 -3.66
N TRP A 77 -10.95 2.29 -3.24
CA TRP A 77 -9.78 2.91 -3.87
C TRP A 77 -9.57 2.46 -5.32
N LEU A 78 -9.88 1.20 -5.64
CA LEU A 78 -9.82 0.68 -7.00
C LEU A 78 -10.88 1.32 -7.92
N LYS A 79 -12.10 1.54 -7.41
CA LYS A 79 -13.20 2.12 -8.20
C LYS A 79 -12.94 3.55 -8.68
N VAL A 80 -11.99 4.26 -8.08
CA VAL A 80 -11.65 5.65 -8.48
C VAL A 80 -10.93 5.71 -9.84
N THR A 81 -10.55 4.57 -10.43
CA THR A 81 -10.14 4.55 -11.83
C THR A 81 -11.38 4.69 -12.73
N ASN A 82 -11.84 5.93 -12.92
CA ASN A 82 -12.86 6.30 -13.90
C ASN A 82 -12.33 6.00 -15.30
N LEU A 83 -12.46 4.74 -15.73
CA LEU A 83 -12.28 4.36 -17.12
C LEU A 83 -13.52 4.85 -17.86
N ALA A 84 -13.42 6.03 -18.46
CA ALA A 84 -14.46 6.54 -19.34
C ALA A 84 -14.62 5.60 -20.55
N THR A 85 -15.85 5.45 -21.02
CA THR A 85 -16.15 4.73 -22.26
C THR A 85 -15.52 5.46 -23.45
N GLY A 86 -14.89 4.71 -24.36
CA GLY A 86 -14.16 5.25 -25.50
C GLY A 86 -12.71 4.77 -25.54
N VAL A 87 -11.90 5.37 -26.39
CA VAL A 87 -10.49 5.01 -26.57
C VAL A 87 -9.64 5.82 -25.60
N ASN A 88 -9.10 5.17 -24.57
CA ASN A 88 -8.14 5.80 -23.67
C ASN A 88 -6.74 5.81 -24.34
N THR A 89 -6.42 6.94 -24.98
CA THR A 89 -5.15 7.14 -25.69
C THR A 89 -3.95 7.00 -24.77
N VAL A 90 -4.05 7.42 -23.50
CA VAL A 90 -2.97 7.30 -22.51
C VAL A 90 -2.65 5.82 -22.22
N LEU A 91 -3.68 4.98 -22.12
CA LEU A 91 -3.50 3.54 -21.94
C LEU A 91 -2.86 2.90 -23.17
N LEU A 92 -3.34 3.24 -24.37
CA LEU A 92 -2.79 2.72 -25.63
C LEU A 92 -1.33 3.12 -25.82
N THR A 93 -0.95 4.36 -25.51
CA THR A 93 0.45 4.80 -25.59
C THR A 93 1.34 3.98 -24.65
N LYS A 94 0.90 3.74 -23.40
CA LYS A 94 1.65 2.89 -22.45
C LYS A 94 1.78 1.44 -22.91
N ILE A 95 0.73 0.89 -23.53
CA ILE A 95 0.78 -0.47 -24.10
C ILE A 95 1.76 -0.50 -25.27
N LYS A 96 1.76 0.51 -26.14
CA LYS A 96 2.71 0.63 -27.25
C LYS A 96 4.16 0.72 -26.76
N GLU A 97 4.43 1.56 -25.77
CA GLU A 97 5.75 1.67 -25.13
C GLU A 97 6.21 0.33 -24.54
N LYS A 98 5.32 -0.38 -23.84
CA LYS A 98 5.59 -1.71 -23.28
C LYS A 98 6.00 -2.73 -24.35
N ILE A 99 5.30 -2.75 -25.49
CA ILE A 99 5.59 -3.67 -26.60
C ILE A 99 6.95 -3.35 -27.22
N ASN A 100 7.26 -2.07 -27.43
CA ASN A 100 8.55 -1.66 -27.98
C ASN A 100 9.71 -2.12 -27.09
N CYS A 101 9.61 -1.93 -25.77
CA CYS A 101 10.63 -2.41 -24.82
C CYS A 101 10.74 -3.94 -24.70
N MET A 102 9.81 -4.72 -25.24
CA MET A 102 9.87 -6.20 -25.24
C MET A 102 10.42 -6.77 -26.56
N ASN A 103 10.46 -5.95 -27.62
CA ASN A 103 10.96 -6.32 -28.94
C ASN A 103 12.41 -5.87 -29.18
N GLU A 104 12.96 -5.05 -28.28
CA GLU A 104 14.41 -4.75 -28.14
C GLU A 104 15.06 -5.77 -27.20
#